data_AF-A0A7D7N8X2-F1
#
_entry.id   AF-A0A7D7N8X2-F1
#
_cell.length_a   1.000
_cell.length_b   1.000
_cell.length_c   1.000
_cell.angle_alpha   90.00
_cell.angle_beta   90.00
_cell.angle_gamma   90.00
#
_symmetry.space_group_name_H-M   'P 1'
#
loop_
_entity.id
_entity.type
_entity.pdbx_description
1 polymer ?
#
loop_
_entity_poly.entity_id
_entity_poly.type
_entity_poly.pdbx_seq_one_letter_code
_entity_poly.pdbx_strand_id
1 'polypeptide(L)'
;MDLTELLAGKIANADCLRLIERDRAGFSAAETELLAEILREHSFDVVQQQALAQAVSQQARFDPDALHYEEDDEDTTAICPHCLNPPVPPLRDYLMWRQQQARS
;
A
#
# COMPACT_ATOMS: atom_id res chain seq x y z
N MET A 1 3.44 -10.61 -18.07
CA MET A 1 4.26 -11.10 -16.97
C MET A 1 3.35 -11.13 -15.76
N ASP A 2 3.17 -12.32 -15.18
CA ASP A 2 2.28 -12.51 -14.04
C ASP A 2 2.87 -11.86 -12.77
N LEU A 3 2.02 -11.45 -11.83
CA LEU A 3 2.48 -10.79 -10.59
C LEU A 3 3.36 -11.71 -9.75
N THR A 4 3.09 -13.01 -9.78
CA THR A 4 3.91 -14.02 -9.10
C THR A 4 5.32 -14.09 -9.71
N GLU A 5 5.43 -14.03 -11.04
CA GLU A 5 6.72 -13.96 -11.73
C GLU A 5 7.48 -12.67 -11.40
N LEU A 6 6.77 -11.53 -11.32
CA LEU A 6 7.35 -10.25 -10.91
C LEU A 6 7.92 -10.31 -9.50
N LEU A 7 7.17 -10.87 -8.54
CA LEU A 7 7.63 -11.00 -7.16
C LEU A 7 8.86 -11.91 -7.05
N ALA A 8 8.82 -13.09 -7.65
CA ALA A 8 9.94 -14.02 -7.63
C ALA A 8 11.22 -13.43 -8.27
N GLY A 9 11.06 -12.60 -9.30
CA GLY A 9 12.19 -11.93 -9.98
C GLY A 9 12.72 -10.70 -9.25
N LYS A 10 11.90 -10.02 -8.43
CA LYS A 10 12.24 -8.73 -7.81
C LYS A 10 12.56 -8.82 -6.32
N ILE A 11 12.01 -9.82 -5.62
CA ILE A 11 12.10 -9.96 -4.16
C ILE A 11 12.94 -11.20 -3.84
N ALA A 12 14.23 -10.98 -3.60
CA ALA A 12 15.17 -12.06 -3.30
C ALA A 12 15.03 -12.59 -1.86
N ASN A 13 14.54 -11.78 -0.92
CA ASN A 13 14.36 -12.19 0.46
C ASN A 13 13.10 -13.07 0.60
N ALA A 14 13.31 -14.35 0.95
CA ALA A 14 12.23 -15.34 1.04
C ALA A 14 11.18 -15.03 2.12
N ASP A 15 11.56 -14.36 3.22
CA ASP A 15 10.60 -13.96 4.26
C ASP A 15 9.70 -12.82 3.77
N CYS A 16 10.29 -11.83 3.09
CA CYS A 16 9.54 -10.74 2.48
C CYS A 16 8.59 -11.26 1.40
N LEU A 17 9.09 -12.17 0.54
CA LEU A 17 8.28 -12.79 -0.51
C LEU A 17 7.07 -13.53 0.07
N ARG A 18 7.29 -14.42 1.04
CA ARG A 18 6.21 -15.16 1.71
C ARG A 18 5.17 -14.24 2.34
N LEU A 19 5.62 -13.16 2.98
CA LEU A 19 4.74 -12.20 3.62
C LEU A 19 3.90 -11.42 2.60
N ILE A 20 4.52 -10.96 1.52
CA ILE A 20 3.83 -10.27 0.42
C ILE A 20 2.80 -11.19 -0.23
N GLU A 21 3.15 -12.45 -0.52
CA GLU A 21 2.23 -13.41 -1.14
C GLU A 21 1.02 -13.72 -0.26
N ARG A 22 1.24 -13.87 1.05
CA ARG A 22 0.16 -14.10 2.02
C ARG A 22 -0.80 -12.92 2.06
N ASP A 23 -0.26 -11.71 2.25
CA ASP A 23 -1.09 -10.54 2.56
C ASP A 23 -1.74 -9.94 1.29
N ARG A 24 -1.13 -10.09 0.11
CA ARG A 24 -1.75 -9.66 -1.16
C ARG A 24 -2.95 -10.49 -1.58
N ALA A 25 -3.18 -11.66 -0.97
CA ALA A 25 -4.26 -12.58 -1.39
C ALA A 25 -5.66 -11.94 -1.28
N GLY A 26 -5.82 -10.95 -0.40
CA GLY A 26 -7.07 -10.19 -0.23
C GLY A 26 -7.17 -8.91 -1.06
N PHE A 27 -6.17 -8.61 -1.91
CA PHE A 27 -6.16 -7.36 -2.68
C PHE A 27 -7.25 -7.33 -3.75
N SER A 28 -7.84 -6.16 -3.91
CA SER A 28 -8.63 -5.80 -5.08
C SER A 28 -7.78 -5.76 -6.35
N ALA A 29 -8.46 -5.67 -7.51
CA ALA A 29 -7.77 -5.52 -8.79
C ALA A 29 -6.89 -4.26 -8.85
N ALA A 30 -7.36 -3.15 -8.27
CA ALA A 30 -6.60 -1.89 -8.26
C ALA A 30 -5.34 -1.99 -7.38
N GLU A 31 -5.44 -2.60 -6.20
CA GLU A 31 -4.28 -2.81 -5.31
C GLU A 31 -3.27 -3.78 -5.92
N THR A 32 -3.78 -4.83 -6.58
CA THR A 32 -2.95 -5.79 -7.33
C THR A 32 -2.17 -5.10 -8.45
N GLU A 33 -2.83 -4.24 -9.23
CA GLU A 33 -2.19 -3.48 -10.31
C GLU A 33 -1.15 -2.49 -9.76
N LEU A 34 -1.46 -1.80 -8.66
CA LEU A 34 -0.53 -0.88 -8.01
C LEU A 34 0.73 -1.61 -7.52
N LEU A 35 0.58 -2.79 -6.90
CA LEU A 35 1.73 -3.61 -6.51
C LEU A 35 2.54 -4.05 -7.75
N ALA A 36 1.87 -4.41 -8.85
CA ALA A 36 2.54 -4.77 -10.10
C ALA A 36 3.32 -3.60 -10.72
N GLU A 37 2.77 -2.39 -10.67
CA GLU A 37 3.43 -1.15 -11.08
C GLU A 37 4.71 -0.91 -10.27
N ILE A 38 4.62 -0.92 -8.93
CA ILE A 38 5.77 -0.76 -8.03
C ILE A 38 6.88 -1.75 -8.36
N LEU A 39 6.54 -3.03 -8.57
CA LEU A 39 7.50 -4.08 -8.89
C LEU A 39 8.16 -3.89 -10.26
N ARG A 40 7.42 -3.41 -11.26
CA ARG A 40 7.96 -3.14 -12.60
C ARG A 40 8.94 -1.99 -12.57
N GLU A 41 8.56 -0.87 -11.95
CA GLU A 41 9.29 0.40 -12.01
C GLU A 41 10.53 0.43 -11.12
N HIS A 42 10.55 -0.33 -10.03
CA HIS A 42 11.63 -0.27 -9.06
C HIS A 42 12.46 -1.56 -8.99
N SER A 43 13.75 -1.41 -8.67
CA SER A 43 14.58 -2.46 -8.09
C SER A 43 14.56 -2.33 -6.56
N PHE A 44 14.93 -3.40 -5.84
CA PHE A 44 14.83 -3.43 -4.38
C PHE A 44 16.10 -3.96 -3.73
N ASP A 45 16.75 -3.13 -2.91
CA ASP A 45 17.67 -3.61 -1.90
C ASP A 45 16.91 -4.26 -0.71
N VAL A 46 17.65 -4.79 0.25
CA VAL A 46 17.08 -5.50 1.40
C VAL A 46 16.11 -4.63 2.22
N VAL A 47 16.46 -3.36 2.46
CA VAL A 47 15.63 -2.44 3.24
C VAL A 47 14.35 -2.11 2.49
N GLN A 48 14.46 -1.89 1.18
CA GLN A 48 13.33 -1.60 0.29
C GLN A 48 12.37 -2.80 0.18
N GLN A 49 12.89 -4.04 0.16
CA GLN A 49 12.08 -5.25 0.19
C GLN A 49 11.31 -5.39 1.51
N GLN A 50 11.97 -5.12 2.65
CA GLN A 50 11.32 -5.14 3.97
C GLN A 50 10.22 -4.08 4.08
N ALA A 51 10.50 -2.86 3.62
CA ALA A 51 9.53 -1.78 3.61
C ALA A 51 8.33 -2.08 2.70
N LEU A 52 8.55 -2.68 1.52
CA LEU A 52 7.46 -3.13 0.64
C LEU A 52 6.60 -4.19 1.34
N ALA A 53 7.22 -5.17 1.99
CA ALA A 53 6.51 -6.22 2.69
C ALA A 53 5.65 -5.66 3.83
N GLN A 54 6.16 -4.67 4.57
CA GLN A 54 5.38 -3.96 5.59
C GLN A 54 4.21 -3.18 4.99
N ALA A 55 4.43 -2.45 3.89
CA ALA A 55 3.36 -1.71 3.20
C ALA A 55 2.26 -2.65 2.71
N VAL A 56 2.62 -3.82 2.15
CA VAL A 56 1.65 -4.85 1.74
C VAL A 56 0.85 -5.38 2.94
N SER A 57 1.50 -5.68 4.06
CA SER A 57 0.80 -6.13 5.28
C SER A 57 -0.14 -5.08 5.84
N GLN A 58 0.21 -3.79 5.75
CA GLN A 58 -0.63 -2.69 6.22
C GLN A 58 -1.81 -2.48 5.28
N GLN A 59 -1.57 -2.51 3.96
CA GLN A 59 -2.60 -2.39 2.94
C GLN A 59 -3.67 -3.47 3.09
N ALA A 60 -3.27 -4.72 3.39
CA ALA A 60 -4.20 -5.83 3.57
C ALA A 60 -5.19 -5.64 4.74
N ARG A 61 -4.92 -4.70 5.64
CA ARG A 61 -5.75 -4.37 6.81
C ARG A 61 -6.26 -2.93 6.76
N PHE A 62 -5.96 -2.21 5.67
CA PHE A 62 -6.29 -0.81 5.53
C PHE A 62 -7.78 -0.70 5.24
N ASP A 63 -8.49 -0.07 6.16
CA ASP A 63 -9.88 0.30 6.01
C ASP A 63 -9.94 1.83 5.98
N PRO A 64 -10.26 2.44 4.81
CA PRO A 64 -10.35 3.89 4.71
C PRO A 64 -11.47 4.44 5.60
N ASP A 65 -12.51 3.67 5.89
CA ASP A 65 -13.70 4.17 6.59
C ASP A 65 -13.66 3.94 8.11
N ALA A 66 -12.64 3.22 8.62
CA ALA A 66 -12.56 2.80 10.04
C ALA A 66 -12.55 3.95 11.08
N LEU A 67 -12.35 5.19 10.65
CA LEU A 67 -12.33 6.39 11.51
C LEU A 67 -13.41 7.41 11.13
N HIS A 68 -14.42 7.02 10.34
CA HIS A 68 -15.55 7.88 10.05
C HIS A 68 -16.42 8.01 11.32
N TYR A 69 -16.33 9.15 12.01
CA TYR A 69 -17.25 9.49 13.09
C TYR A 69 -18.50 10.10 12.45
N GLU A 70 -19.64 9.43 12.60
CA GLU A 70 -20.93 10.03 12.26
C GLU A 70 -21.23 11.06 13.35
N GLU A 71 -20.97 12.35 13.08
CA GLU A 71 -21.40 13.44 13.97
C GLU A 71 -22.94 13.55 13.88
N ASP A 72 -23.61 12.86 14.80
CA ASP A 72 -25.00 13.12 15.18
C ASP A 72 -24.99 14.22 16.24
N ASP A 73 -25.24 15.47 15.86
CA ASP A 73 -26.34 16.28 16.41
C ASP A 73 -26.39 17.70 15.82
N GLU A 74 -27.60 18.09 15.47
CA GLU A 74 -28.15 19.46 15.44
C GLU A 74 -27.23 20.65 15.06
N ASP A 75 -27.47 21.15 13.83
CA ASP A 75 -27.36 22.57 13.45
C ASP A 75 -25.96 23.18 13.21
N THR A 76 -24.96 22.35 12.88
CA THR A 76 -23.74 22.83 12.20
C THR A 76 -23.41 21.92 11.02
N THR A 77 -23.25 22.48 9.81
CA THR A 77 -22.72 21.73 8.65
C THR A 77 -21.22 21.48 8.86
N ALA A 78 -20.87 20.66 9.84
CA ALA A 78 -19.51 20.26 10.11
C ALA A 78 -19.03 19.35 8.98
N ILE A 79 -18.04 19.81 8.22
CA ILE A 79 -17.39 18.99 7.20
C ILE A 79 -16.46 18.02 7.93
N CYS A 80 -16.70 16.72 7.78
CA CYS A 80 -15.84 15.71 8.37
C CYS A 80 -14.39 15.89 7.86
N PRO A 81 -13.39 16.08 8.74
CA PRO A 81 -12.00 16.31 8.33
C PRO A 81 -11.40 15.11 7.60
N HIS A 82 -11.92 13.90 7.85
CA HIS A 82 -11.57 12.69 7.10
C HIS A 82 -11.92 12.82 5.62
N CYS A 83 -13.11 13.34 5.30
CA CYS A 83 -13.54 13.53 3.92
C CYS A 83 -12.77 14.66 3.21
N LEU A 84 -12.29 15.65 3.97
CA LEU A 84 -11.44 16.71 3.44
C LEU A 84 -10.02 16.21 3.13
N ASN A 85 -9.49 15.30 3.94
CA ASN A 85 -8.14 14.75 3.76
C ASN A 85 -8.11 13.28 4.18
N PRO A 86 -8.52 12.35 3.30
CA PRO A 86 -8.55 10.94 3.62
C PRO A 86 -7.14 10.39 3.84
N PRO A 87 -6.98 9.37 4.69
CA PRO A 87 -5.68 8.73 4.89
C PRO A 87 -5.17 8.12 3.59
N VAL A 88 -3.87 8.31 3.32
CA VAL A 88 -3.24 7.73 2.12
C VAL A 88 -3.10 6.21 2.30
N PRO A 89 -3.52 5.39 1.31
CA PRO A 89 -3.32 3.95 1.38
C PRO A 89 -1.84 3.55 1.52
N PRO A 90 -1.48 2.55 2.34
CA PRO A 90 -0.08 2.18 2.60
C PRO A 90 0.76 1.88 1.35
N LEU A 91 0.23 1.19 0.35
CA LEU A 91 0.98 0.94 -0.90
C LEU A 91 1.22 2.22 -1.70
N ARG A 92 0.26 3.15 -1.66
CA ARG A 92 0.39 4.44 -2.33
C ARG A 92 1.45 5.30 -1.64
N ASP A 93 1.47 5.30 -0.31
CA ASP A 93 2.50 5.97 0.47
C ASP A 93 3.90 5.40 0.17
N TYR A 94 4.04 4.07 0.12
CA TYR A 94 5.28 3.42 -0.26
C TYR A 94 5.77 3.85 -1.66
N LEU A 95 4.89 3.89 -2.67
CA LEU A 95 5.25 4.36 -4.01
C LEU A 95 5.74 5.82 -3.97
N MET A 96 5.05 6.69 -3.24
CA MET A 96 5.46 8.10 -3.10
C MET A 96 6.84 8.22 -2.46
N TRP A 97 7.14 7.40 -1.46
CA TRP A 97 8.48 7.33 -0.86
C TRP A 97 9.54 6.87 -1.86
N ARG A 98 9.26 5.84 -2.67
CA ARG A 98 10.18 5.38 -3.74
C ARG A 98 10.49 6.48 -4.74
N GLN A 99 9.47 7.23 -5.16
CA GLN A 99 9.61 8.34 -6.09
C GLN A 99 10.43 9.49 -5.51
N GLN A 100 10.32 9.77 -4.21
CA GLN A 100 11.13 10.78 -3.54
C GLN A 100 12.61 10.38 -3.46
N GLN A 101 12.88 9.12 -3.15
CA GLN A 101 14.26 8.62 -3.09
C GLN A 101 14.94 8.61 -4.46
N ALA A 102 14.22 8.31 -5.53
CA ALA A 102 14.76 8.33 -6.89
C ALA A 102 15.14 9.75 -7.38
N ARG A 103 14.65 10.80 -6.69
CA ARG A 103 14.91 12.21 -7.03
C ARG A 103 16.03 12.84 -6.19
N SER A 104 16.51 12.16 -5.16
CA SER A 104 17.63 12.62 -4.31
C SER A 104 18.95 12.06 -4.81
#